data_AF-A0A0G1KMZ4-F1
#
_entry.id   AF-A0A0G1KMZ4-F1
#
_cell.length_a   1.000
_cell.length_b   1.000
_cell.length_c   1.000
_cell.angle_alpha   90.00
_cell.angle_beta   90.00
_cell.angle_gamma   90.00
#
_symmetry.space_group_name_H-M   'P 1'
#
loop_
_entity.id
_entity.type
_entity.pdbx_description
1 polymer ?
#
loop_
_entity_poly.entity_id
_entity_poly.type
_entity_poly.pdbx_seq_one_letter_code
_entity_poly.pdbx_strand_id
1 'polypeptide(L)'
;MPRTYLILALPFFSLFTFVKVNSAYAAPPAADEWMQSAEGWKEKFKVDTIKEKLQERLEAKREEVCARVRSRVGERYEGYYNIKIQRLAHLKKGLEALNSRIAFYKEQGLDTEVLESDYSKLSALASEYESELTKFMTLFDETKDLPCLRYEGDFVSKVQAVRDQWRVVKAKGDEIRDYYRDNVKAHIKALREQLKGKVDKTEED
;
A
#
# COMPACT_ATOMS: atom_id res chain seq x y z
N MET A 1 40.05 -14.89 18.42
CA MET A 1 41.36 -15.31 17.89
C MET A 1 41.93 -14.19 17.02
N PRO A 2 42.93 -13.43 17.47
CA PRO A 2 43.64 -12.48 16.61
C PRO A 2 44.81 -13.19 15.94
N ARG A 3 44.90 -13.16 14.61
CA ARG A 3 46.06 -13.66 13.87
C ARG A 3 47.01 -12.50 13.58
N THR A 4 47.97 -12.33 14.47
CA THR A 4 49.24 -11.66 14.22
C THR A 4 50.04 -12.46 13.19
N TYR A 5 50.53 -11.80 12.15
CA TYR A 5 51.62 -12.33 11.34
C TYR A 5 52.70 -11.27 11.17
N LEU A 6 53.88 -11.66 11.62
CA LEU A 6 55.16 -10.98 11.61
C LEU A 6 56.02 -11.78 10.63
N ILE A 7 56.36 -11.23 9.46
CA ILE A 7 57.32 -11.85 8.53
C ILE A 7 58.20 -10.77 7.88
N LEU A 8 59.42 -10.72 8.40
CA LEU A 8 60.73 -10.66 7.74
C LEU A 8 60.98 -9.66 6.60
N ALA A 9 61.87 -8.71 6.91
CA ALA A 9 62.68 -7.95 5.98
C ALA A 9 63.73 -8.83 5.29
N LEU A 10 63.99 -8.59 4.00
CA LEU A 10 65.34 -8.56 3.41
C LEU A 10 65.37 -7.65 2.16
N PRO A 11 66.54 -7.06 1.83
CA PRO A 11 66.65 -5.90 0.96
C PRO A 11 66.92 -6.31 -0.49
N PHE A 12 66.16 -5.74 -1.44
CA PHE A 12 66.51 -5.77 -2.85
C PHE A 12 66.92 -4.37 -3.29
N PHE A 13 68.23 -4.14 -3.26
CA PHE A 13 68.90 -3.05 -3.97
C PHE A 13 68.67 -3.26 -5.48
N SER A 14 67.66 -2.58 -6.03
CA SER A 14 67.51 -2.38 -7.46
C SER A 14 68.00 -0.98 -7.80
N LEU A 15 69.09 -0.94 -8.57
CA LEU A 15 69.64 0.25 -9.21
C LEU A 15 68.61 0.88 -10.15
N PHE A 16 67.74 1.73 -9.61
CA PHE A 16 67.00 2.70 -10.42
C PHE A 16 67.95 3.86 -10.74
N THR A 17 68.50 3.82 -11.95
CA THR A 17 69.04 5.01 -12.58
C THR A 17 67.92 6.04 -12.67
N PHE A 18 67.97 7.05 -11.79
CA PHE A 18 67.15 8.25 -11.90
C PHE A 18 67.43 8.90 -13.25
N VAL A 19 66.57 8.63 -14.23
CA VAL A 19 66.38 9.56 -15.34
C VAL A 19 65.88 10.83 -14.69
N LYS A 20 66.75 11.84 -14.61
CA LYS A 20 66.37 13.21 -14.29
C LYS A 20 65.43 13.68 -15.40
N VAL A 21 64.14 13.40 -15.23
CA VAL A 21 63.10 14.15 -15.92
C VAL A 21 63.20 15.54 -15.32
N ASN A 22 63.87 16.45 -16.04
CA ASN A 22 63.73 17.88 -15.82
C ASN A 22 62.28 18.23 -16.14
N SER A 23 61.40 18.01 -15.17
CA SER A 23 60.08 18.59 -15.20
C SER A 23 60.26 20.07 -14.89
N ALA A 24 60.44 20.84 -15.95
CA ALA A 24 60.17 22.26 -15.92
C ALA A 24 58.66 22.40 -15.69
N TYR A 25 58.24 22.32 -14.42
CA TYR A 25 56.92 22.77 -14.04
C TYR A 25 56.88 24.26 -14.32
N ALA A 26 56.28 24.63 -15.45
CA ALA A 26 55.87 25.99 -15.71
C ALA A 26 55.08 26.45 -14.48
N ALA A 27 55.45 27.61 -13.93
CA ALA A 27 54.71 28.20 -12.82
C ALA A 27 53.23 28.23 -13.20
N PRO A 28 52.31 27.81 -12.31
CA PRO A 28 50.89 27.86 -12.61
C PRO A 28 50.54 29.30 -12.99
N PRO A 29 49.70 29.51 -14.03
CA PRO A 29 49.23 30.84 -14.39
C PRO A 29 48.68 31.54 -13.16
N ALA A 30 48.86 32.86 -13.07
CA ALA A 30 48.30 33.65 -11.99
C ALA A 30 46.80 33.37 -11.87
N ALA A 31 46.26 33.34 -10.64
CA ALA A 31 44.85 32.97 -10.38
C ALA A 31 43.85 33.77 -11.24
N ASP A 32 44.23 35.00 -11.61
CA ASP A 32 43.43 35.93 -12.40
C ASP A 32 43.27 35.48 -13.87
N GLU A 33 44.29 34.85 -14.46
CA GLU A 33 44.23 34.34 -15.84
C GLU A 33 43.34 33.09 -15.96
N TRP A 34 43.33 32.24 -14.92
CA TRP A 34 42.41 31.11 -14.82
C TRP A 34 40.96 31.57 -14.70
N MET A 35 40.70 32.63 -13.94
CA MET A 35 39.36 33.19 -13.76
C MET A 35 38.82 33.79 -15.05
N GLN A 36 39.62 34.59 -15.76
CA GLN A 36 39.22 35.18 -17.05
C GLN A 36 38.98 34.13 -18.13
N SER A 37 39.82 33.09 -18.19
CA SER A 37 39.60 31.94 -19.06
C SER A 37 38.28 31.23 -18.68
N ALA A 38 38.06 30.91 -17.41
CA ALA A 38 36.82 30.26 -16.96
C ALA A 38 35.55 31.06 -17.29
N GLU A 39 35.58 32.39 -17.22
CA GLU A 39 34.46 33.25 -17.63
C GLU A 39 34.24 33.23 -19.14
N GLY A 40 35.29 33.33 -19.95
CA GLY A 40 35.21 33.19 -21.41
C GLY A 40 34.68 31.82 -21.85
N TRP A 41 34.98 30.75 -21.10
CA TRP A 41 34.40 29.42 -21.30
C TRP A 41 32.93 29.36 -20.86
N LYS A 42 32.54 29.95 -19.72
CA LYS A 42 31.14 30.02 -19.28
C LYS A 42 30.25 30.74 -20.31
N GLU A 43 30.74 31.83 -20.88
CA GLU A 43 30.03 32.61 -21.90
C GLU A 43 29.97 31.87 -23.24
N LYS A 44 31.09 31.29 -23.70
CA LYS A 44 31.16 30.49 -24.93
C LYS A 44 30.22 29.29 -24.92
N PHE A 45 30.07 28.63 -23.77
CA PHE A 45 29.19 27.47 -23.61
C PHE A 45 27.82 27.81 -23.00
N LYS A 46 27.54 29.09 -22.73
CA LYS A 46 26.30 29.57 -22.10
C LYS A 46 25.87 28.71 -20.92
N VAL A 47 26.83 28.36 -20.04
CA VAL A 47 26.68 27.34 -19.00
C VAL A 47 25.49 27.62 -18.09
N ASP A 48 25.21 28.89 -17.79
CA ASP A 48 24.08 29.27 -16.95
C ASP A 48 22.73 28.98 -17.62
N THR A 49 22.60 29.25 -18.93
CA THR A 49 21.38 28.86 -19.69
C THR A 49 21.18 27.34 -19.78
N ILE A 50 22.26 26.56 -19.75
CA ILE A 50 22.20 25.09 -19.73
C ILE A 50 21.72 24.61 -18.36
N LYS A 51 22.24 25.22 -17.27
CA LYS A 51 21.80 24.92 -15.89
C LYS A 51 20.33 25.26 -15.69
N GLU A 52 19.89 26.44 -16.14
CA GLU A 52 18.49 26.87 -16.08
C GLU A 52 17.58 25.90 -16.84
N LYS A 53 17.90 25.57 -18.10
CA LYS A 53 17.13 24.59 -18.89
C LYS A 53 17.10 23.20 -18.28
N LEU A 54 18.20 22.78 -17.65
CA LEU A 54 18.24 21.50 -16.94
C LEU A 54 17.32 21.53 -15.72
N GLN A 55 17.34 22.62 -14.95
CA GLN A 55 16.50 22.80 -13.79
C GLN A 55 15.02 22.86 -14.15
N GLU A 56 14.65 23.62 -15.18
CA GLU A 56 13.29 23.63 -15.75
C GLU A 56 12.84 22.24 -16.18
N ARG A 57 13.69 21.48 -16.89
CA ARG A 57 13.39 20.09 -17.29
C ARG A 57 13.19 19.16 -16.10
N LEU A 58 13.96 19.33 -15.03
CA LEU A 58 13.84 18.53 -13.81
C LEU A 58 12.56 18.87 -13.04
N GLU A 59 12.21 20.15 -12.95
CA GLU A 59 10.96 20.62 -12.34
C GLU A 59 9.74 20.16 -13.14
N ALA A 60 9.75 20.30 -14.47
CA ALA A 60 8.69 19.82 -15.34
C ALA A 60 8.49 18.29 -15.23
N LYS A 61 9.58 17.51 -15.20
CA LYS A 61 9.51 16.06 -14.97
C LYS A 61 8.95 15.71 -13.59
N ARG A 62 9.30 16.48 -12.56
CA ARG A 62 8.76 16.30 -11.20
C ARG A 62 7.26 16.54 -11.17
N GLU A 63 6.78 17.61 -11.81
CA GLU A 63 5.35 17.89 -11.93
C GLU A 63 4.60 16.82 -12.73
N GLU A 64 5.18 16.30 -13.82
CA GLU A 64 4.58 15.21 -14.58
C GLU A 64 4.43 13.93 -13.74
N VAL A 65 5.49 13.55 -13.01
CA VAL A 65 5.45 12.39 -12.09
C VAL A 65 4.41 12.62 -11.00
N CYS A 66 4.35 13.83 -10.45
CA CYS A 66 3.37 14.18 -9.44
C CYS A 66 1.94 14.05 -9.94
N ALA A 67 1.63 14.64 -11.09
CA ALA A 67 0.31 14.58 -11.71
C ALA A 67 -0.11 13.11 -11.94
N ARG A 68 0.81 12.28 -12.42
CA ARG A 68 0.58 10.84 -12.62
C ARG A 68 0.31 10.10 -11.31
N VAL A 69 1.04 10.41 -10.24
CA VAL A 69 0.80 9.79 -8.92
C VAL A 69 -0.54 10.22 -8.35
N ARG A 70 -0.88 11.51 -8.39
CA ARG A 70 -2.18 12.03 -7.94
C ARG A 70 -3.35 11.38 -8.70
N SER A 71 -3.25 11.30 -10.02
CA SER A 71 -4.26 10.61 -10.85
C SER A 71 -4.43 9.15 -10.42
N ARG A 72 -3.33 8.40 -10.23
CA ARG A 72 -3.40 7.00 -9.77
C ARG A 72 -3.98 6.85 -8.37
N VAL A 73 -3.69 7.77 -7.45
CA VAL A 73 -4.27 7.77 -6.09
C VAL A 73 -5.77 8.05 -6.17
N GLY A 74 -6.18 9.03 -6.97
CA GLY A 74 -7.59 9.36 -7.23
C GLY A 74 -8.37 8.17 -7.81
N GLU A 75 -7.87 7.58 -8.90
CA GLU A 75 -8.48 6.39 -9.53
C GLU A 75 -8.62 5.23 -8.56
N ARG A 76 -7.58 4.97 -7.76
CA ARG A 76 -7.65 3.92 -6.72
C ARG A 76 -8.67 4.26 -5.64
N TYR A 77 -8.77 5.52 -5.25
CA TYR A 77 -9.70 5.95 -4.21
C TYR A 77 -11.14 5.70 -4.66
N GLU A 78 -11.47 6.14 -5.88
CA GLU A 78 -12.79 5.90 -6.47
C GLU A 78 -13.08 4.41 -6.61
N GLY A 79 -12.09 3.62 -7.03
CA GLY A 79 -12.19 2.17 -7.08
C GLY A 79 -12.55 1.56 -5.72
N TYR A 80 -11.84 1.94 -4.66
CA TYR A 80 -12.11 1.46 -3.30
C TYR A 80 -13.45 1.95 -2.75
N TYR A 81 -13.83 3.20 -3.05
CA TYR A 81 -15.10 3.77 -2.64
C TYR A 81 -16.29 3.02 -3.26
N ASN A 82 -16.21 2.72 -4.56
CA ASN A 82 -17.22 1.92 -5.25
C ASN A 82 -17.30 0.50 -4.70
N ILE A 83 -16.16 -0.14 -4.43
CA ILE A 83 -16.10 -1.46 -3.79
C ILE A 83 -16.73 -1.41 -2.39
N LYS A 84 -16.49 -0.35 -1.61
CA LYS A 84 -17.09 -0.16 -0.28
C LYS A 84 -18.61 -0.18 -0.39
N ILE A 85 -19.17 0.66 -1.25
CA ILE A 85 -20.63 0.76 -1.45
C ILE A 85 -21.21 -0.60 -1.83
N GLN A 86 -20.62 -1.28 -2.81
CA GLN A 86 -21.12 -2.57 -3.29
C GLN A 86 -21.05 -3.65 -2.21
N ARG A 87 -19.93 -3.75 -1.49
CA ARG A 87 -19.75 -4.78 -0.44
C ARG A 87 -20.70 -4.58 0.72
N LEU A 88 -20.87 -3.34 1.20
CA LEU A 88 -21.82 -3.04 2.27
C LEU A 88 -23.26 -3.30 1.83
N ALA A 89 -23.62 -2.95 0.59
CA ALA A 89 -24.93 -3.26 0.04
C ALA A 89 -25.18 -4.78 -0.05
N HIS A 90 -24.19 -5.57 -0.49
CA HIS A 90 -24.31 -7.02 -0.53
C HIS A 90 -24.44 -7.64 0.86
N LEU A 91 -23.68 -7.14 1.84
CA LEU A 91 -23.73 -7.63 3.20
C LEU A 91 -25.10 -7.34 3.84
N LYS A 92 -25.62 -6.12 3.66
CA LYS A 92 -26.96 -5.73 4.10
C LYS A 92 -28.04 -6.63 3.49
N LYS A 93 -28.02 -6.82 2.17
CA LYS A 93 -28.96 -7.74 1.48
C LYS A 93 -28.85 -9.17 2.00
N GLY A 94 -27.64 -9.64 2.29
CA GLY A 94 -27.41 -10.97 2.86
C GLY A 94 -28.01 -11.13 4.26
N LEU A 95 -27.86 -10.13 5.11
CA LEU A 95 -28.48 -10.09 6.45
C LEU A 95 -30.01 -10.04 6.35
N GLU A 96 -30.57 -9.18 5.49
CA GLU A 96 -32.01 -9.11 5.25
C GLU A 96 -32.57 -10.46 4.80
N ALA A 97 -31.92 -11.12 3.83
CA ALA A 97 -32.32 -12.44 3.36
C ALA A 97 -32.23 -13.52 4.45
N LEU A 98 -31.23 -13.45 5.34
CA LEU A 98 -31.11 -14.35 6.49
C LEU A 98 -32.26 -14.14 7.48
N ASN A 99 -32.58 -12.88 7.80
CA ASN A 99 -33.69 -12.54 8.68
C ASN A 99 -35.04 -13.01 8.13
N SER A 100 -35.29 -12.83 6.82
CA SER A 100 -36.50 -13.36 6.17
C SER A 100 -36.58 -14.89 6.24
N ARG A 101 -35.45 -15.60 6.15
CA ARG A 101 -35.42 -17.07 6.32
C ARG A 101 -35.73 -17.49 7.74
N ILE A 102 -35.20 -16.78 8.74
CA ILE A 102 -35.52 -17.02 10.15
C ILE A 102 -37.03 -16.88 10.36
N ALA A 103 -37.63 -15.80 9.89
CA ALA A 103 -39.08 -15.58 9.97
C ALA A 103 -39.87 -16.73 9.34
N PHE A 104 -39.49 -17.15 8.13
CA PHE A 104 -40.11 -18.29 7.46
C PHE A 104 -40.02 -19.58 8.30
N TYR A 105 -38.85 -19.91 8.86
CA TYR A 105 -38.70 -21.11 9.67
C TYR A 105 -39.50 -21.05 10.98
N LYS A 106 -39.63 -19.86 11.59
CA LYS A 106 -40.51 -19.64 12.74
C LYS A 106 -41.98 -19.90 12.41
N GLU A 107 -42.45 -19.41 11.27
CA GLU A 107 -43.82 -19.65 10.80
C GLU A 107 -44.10 -21.14 10.58
N GLN A 108 -43.09 -21.92 10.20
CA GLN A 108 -43.16 -23.39 10.10
C GLN A 108 -43.02 -24.12 11.45
N GLY A 109 -42.96 -23.38 12.56
CA GLY A 109 -42.79 -23.92 13.91
C GLY A 109 -41.49 -24.70 14.09
N LEU A 110 -40.41 -24.28 13.44
CA LEU A 110 -39.07 -24.81 13.66
C LEU A 110 -38.34 -23.99 14.72
N ASP A 111 -37.45 -24.64 15.47
CA ASP A 111 -36.57 -23.97 16.43
C ASP A 111 -35.48 -23.21 15.69
N THR A 112 -35.49 -21.88 15.80
CA THR A 112 -34.57 -20.99 15.07
C THR A 112 -33.57 -20.27 15.98
N GLU A 113 -33.53 -20.60 17.28
CA GLU A 113 -32.72 -19.88 18.27
C GLU A 113 -31.24 -19.78 17.86
N VAL A 114 -30.67 -20.87 17.36
CA VAL A 114 -29.26 -20.89 16.92
C VAL A 114 -29.05 -20.00 15.69
N LEU A 115 -29.99 -20.00 14.74
CA LEU A 115 -29.87 -19.18 13.53
C LEU A 115 -30.08 -17.68 13.82
N GLU A 116 -30.87 -17.35 14.83
CA GLU A 116 -31.01 -15.99 15.35
C GLU A 116 -29.73 -15.50 16.02
N SER A 117 -29.10 -16.34 16.85
CA SER A 117 -27.81 -16.05 17.45
C SER A 117 -26.74 -15.78 16.38
N ASP A 118 -26.72 -16.62 15.35
CA ASP A 118 -25.87 -16.46 14.17
C ASP A 118 -26.11 -15.15 13.43
N TYR A 119 -27.39 -14.76 13.25
CA TYR A 119 -27.75 -13.49 12.64
C TYR A 119 -27.22 -12.31 13.46
N SER A 120 -27.39 -12.34 14.78
CA SER A 120 -26.85 -11.31 15.67
C SER A 120 -25.33 -11.22 15.60
N LYS A 121 -24.64 -12.36 15.57
CA LYS A 121 -23.17 -12.39 15.44
C LYS A 121 -22.70 -11.87 14.09
N LEU A 122 -23.34 -12.28 12.99
CA LEU A 122 -23.00 -11.82 11.65
C LEU A 122 -23.27 -10.32 11.48
N SER A 123 -24.35 -9.81 12.08
CA SER A 123 -24.66 -8.37 12.12
C SER A 123 -23.59 -7.57 12.88
N ALA A 124 -23.12 -8.08 14.02
CA ALA A 124 -22.02 -7.46 14.75
C ALA A 124 -20.72 -7.43 13.91
N LEU A 125 -20.35 -8.56 13.29
CA LEU A 125 -19.19 -8.62 12.39
C LEU A 125 -19.31 -7.65 11.21
N ALA A 126 -20.52 -7.51 10.65
CA ALA A 126 -20.80 -6.57 9.57
C ALA A 126 -20.57 -5.10 10.00
N SER A 127 -21.02 -4.74 11.20
CA SER A 127 -20.81 -3.41 11.78
C SER A 127 -19.33 -3.12 12.03
N GLU A 128 -18.57 -4.09 12.55
CA GLU A 128 -17.12 -3.97 12.70
C GLU A 128 -16.42 -3.77 11.36
N TYR A 129 -16.77 -4.56 10.35
CA TYR A 129 -16.23 -4.42 9.00
C TYR A 129 -16.52 -3.04 8.39
N GLU A 130 -17.73 -2.52 8.55
CA GLU A 130 -18.10 -1.17 8.08
C GLU A 130 -17.28 -0.07 8.77
N SER A 131 -17.06 -0.20 10.09
CA SER A 131 -16.22 0.70 10.86
C SER A 131 -14.77 0.70 10.36
N GLU A 132 -14.16 -0.47 10.22
CA GLU A 132 -12.78 -0.61 9.74
C GLU A 132 -12.60 -0.12 8.29
N LEU A 133 -13.60 -0.35 7.45
CA LEU A 133 -13.61 0.12 6.07
C LEU A 133 -13.77 1.64 6.00
N THR A 134 -14.52 2.25 6.93
CA THR A 134 -14.62 3.71 7.03
C THR A 134 -13.30 4.32 7.49
N LYS A 135 -12.63 3.74 8.50
CA LYS A 135 -11.28 4.15 8.90
C LYS A 135 -10.28 4.07 7.74
N PHE A 136 -10.32 2.98 6.96
CA PHE A 136 -9.51 2.85 5.75
C PHE A 136 -9.75 3.99 4.76
N MET A 137 -11.01 4.30 4.45
CA MET A 137 -11.33 5.39 3.51
C MET A 137 -10.87 6.75 4.03
N THR A 138 -11.02 7.03 5.33
CA THR A 138 -10.52 8.27 5.94
C THR A 138 -9.00 8.38 5.80
N LEU A 139 -8.25 7.33 6.16
CA LEU A 139 -6.79 7.30 5.98
C LEU A 139 -6.39 7.46 4.51
N PHE A 140 -7.15 6.86 3.59
CA PHE A 140 -6.87 6.97 2.16
C PHE A 140 -7.15 8.38 1.63
N ASP A 141 -8.20 9.03 2.11
CA ASP A 141 -8.55 10.41 1.74
C ASP A 141 -7.45 11.39 2.16
N GLU A 142 -6.92 11.25 3.39
CA GLU A 142 -5.80 12.04 3.90
C GLU A 142 -4.51 11.92 3.06
N THR A 143 -4.38 10.89 2.22
CA THR A 143 -3.22 10.75 1.32
C THR A 143 -3.33 11.56 0.03
N LYS A 144 -4.52 12.05 -0.33
CA LYS A 144 -4.75 12.80 -1.57
C LYS A 144 -4.14 14.19 -1.54
N ASP A 145 -4.19 14.83 -0.38
CA ASP A 145 -3.81 16.24 -0.22
C ASP A 145 -2.32 16.44 0.07
N LEU A 146 -1.54 15.35 0.07
CA LEU A 146 -0.12 15.43 0.39
C LEU A 146 0.68 16.01 -0.79
N PRO A 147 1.58 16.99 -0.55
CA PRO A 147 2.39 17.58 -1.60
C PRO A 147 3.37 16.53 -2.17
N CYS A 148 3.34 16.31 -3.49
CA CYS A 148 4.24 15.37 -4.18
C CYS A 148 5.73 15.65 -4.01
N LEU A 149 6.09 16.87 -3.58
CA LEU A 149 7.45 17.37 -3.66
C LEU A 149 8.38 16.82 -2.56
N ARG A 150 7.86 16.04 -1.60
CA ARG A 150 8.68 15.36 -0.59
C ARG A 150 8.21 13.92 -0.41
N TYR A 151 8.78 13.02 -1.21
CA TYR A 151 8.65 11.56 -1.05
C TYR A 151 9.31 11.02 0.24
N GLU A 152 9.55 11.86 1.23
CA GLU A 152 10.29 11.55 2.46
C GLU A 152 9.46 11.99 3.68
N GLY A 153 9.40 11.13 4.70
CA GLY A 153 8.63 11.38 5.93
C GLY A 153 7.16 10.98 5.83
N ASP A 154 6.27 11.95 6.08
CA ASP A 154 4.85 11.74 6.39
C ASP A 154 4.03 11.08 5.28
N PHE A 155 4.43 11.22 4.02
CA PHE A 155 3.75 10.54 2.91
C PHE A 155 3.93 9.02 3.00
N VAL A 156 5.15 8.56 3.23
CA VAL A 156 5.46 7.12 3.31
C VAL A 156 4.74 6.50 4.52
N SER A 157 4.75 7.17 5.67
CA SER A 157 4.06 6.69 6.87
C SER A 157 2.55 6.64 6.68
N LYS A 158 1.92 7.64 6.06
CA LYS A 158 0.47 7.63 5.76
C LYS A 158 0.09 6.56 4.75
N VAL A 159 0.86 6.37 3.68
CA VAL A 159 0.64 5.29 2.71
C VAL A 159 0.82 3.91 3.38
N GLN A 160 1.76 3.79 4.31
CA GLN A 160 1.95 2.56 5.07
C GLN A 160 0.75 2.28 6.00
N ALA A 161 0.26 3.29 6.73
CA ALA A 161 -0.93 3.18 7.57
C ALA A 161 -2.17 2.74 6.77
N VAL A 162 -2.37 3.30 5.57
CA VAL A 162 -3.40 2.86 4.62
C VAL A 162 -3.28 1.37 4.29
N ARG A 163 -2.06 0.89 3.98
CA ARG A 163 -1.82 -0.52 3.63
C ARG A 163 -2.10 -1.45 4.80
N ASP A 164 -1.69 -1.04 5.99
CA ASP A 164 -1.90 -1.83 7.21
C ASP A 164 -3.39 -1.89 7.55
N GLN A 165 -4.10 -0.77 7.49
CA GLN A 165 -5.55 -0.73 7.67
C GLN A 165 -6.29 -1.56 6.62
N TRP A 166 -5.82 -1.59 5.36
CA TRP A 166 -6.40 -2.45 4.33
C TRP A 166 -6.28 -3.95 4.66
N ARG A 167 -5.19 -4.38 5.33
CA ARG A 167 -5.07 -5.77 5.80
C ARG A 167 -6.11 -6.07 6.87
N VAL A 168 -6.38 -5.13 7.78
CA VAL A 168 -7.43 -5.27 8.80
C VAL A 168 -8.80 -5.42 8.14
N VAL A 169 -9.13 -4.57 7.18
CA VAL A 169 -10.39 -4.66 6.40
C VAL A 169 -10.53 -6.02 5.73
N LYS A 170 -9.46 -6.51 5.09
CA LYS A 170 -9.47 -7.85 4.46
C LYS A 170 -9.73 -8.95 5.48
N ALA A 171 -9.01 -8.94 6.60
CA ALA A 171 -9.18 -9.94 7.66
C ALA A 171 -10.63 -9.95 8.18
N LYS A 172 -11.24 -8.79 8.41
CA LYS A 172 -12.66 -8.68 8.81
C LYS A 172 -13.62 -9.18 7.74
N GLY A 173 -13.33 -8.93 6.46
CA GLY A 173 -14.12 -9.47 5.36
C GLY A 173 -14.00 -10.98 5.21
N ASP A 174 -12.86 -11.56 5.55
CA ASP A 174 -12.64 -13.01 5.59
C ASP A 174 -13.35 -13.63 6.80
N GLU A 175 -13.29 -13.01 7.98
CA GLU A 175 -14.01 -13.42 9.20
C GLU A 175 -15.53 -13.56 8.95
N ILE A 176 -16.14 -12.59 8.29
CA ILE A 176 -17.57 -12.65 7.88
C ILE A 176 -17.83 -13.85 6.97
N ARG A 177 -16.96 -14.05 5.96
CA ARG A 177 -17.13 -15.13 4.97
C ARG A 177 -17.03 -16.50 5.61
N ASP A 178 -16.02 -16.68 6.46
CA ASP A 178 -15.76 -17.93 7.14
C ASP A 178 -16.87 -18.21 8.16
N TYR A 179 -17.29 -17.22 8.95
CA TYR A 179 -18.41 -17.40 9.89
C TYR A 179 -19.69 -17.85 9.18
N TYR A 180 -20.04 -17.20 8.06
CA TYR A 180 -21.21 -17.57 7.27
C TYR A 180 -21.10 -18.99 6.70
N ARG A 181 -19.93 -19.35 6.17
CA ARG A 181 -19.70 -20.66 5.56
C ARG A 181 -19.77 -21.78 6.61
N ASP A 182 -19.17 -21.55 7.76
CA ASP A 182 -18.89 -22.61 8.74
C ASP A 182 -20.02 -22.77 9.75
N ASN A 183 -20.77 -21.70 10.07
CA ASN A 183 -21.87 -21.72 11.04
C ASN A 183 -23.23 -21.58 10.36
N VAL A 184 -23.48 -20.42 9.74
CA VAL A 184 -24.81 -20.06 9.21
C VAL A 184 -25.31 -21.08 8.19
N LYS A 185 -24.46 -21.51 7.25
CA LYS A 185 -24.86 -22.52 6.26
C LYS A 185 -25.21 -23.86 6.88
N ALA A 186 -24.48 -24.29 7.91
CA ALA A 186 -24.72 -25.56 8.58
C ALA A 186 -26.09 -25.52 9.29
N HIS A 187 -26.39 -24.45 10.01
CA HIS A 187 -27.68 -24.31 10.71
C HIS A 187 -28.86 -24.15 9.74
N ILE A 188 -28.69 -23.42 8.63
CA ILE A 188 -29.72 -23.38 7.56
C ILE A 188 -29.96 -24.78 6.98
N LYS A 189 -28.90 -25.58 6.77
CA LYS A 189 -29.04 -26.94 6.25
C LYS A 189 -29.82 -27.82 7.23
N ALA A 190 -29.50 -27.78 8.52
CA ALA A 190 -30.22 -28.53 9.54
C ALA A 190 -31.72 -28.18 9.57
N LEU A 191 -32.07 -26.90 9.49
CA LEU A 191 -33.48 -26.46 9.43
C LEU A 191 -34.21 -26.94 8.18
N ARG A 192 -33.53 -26.99 7.04
CA ARG A 192 -34.12 -27.56 5.81
C ARG A 192 -34.41 -29.05 5.94
N GLU A 193 -33.53 -29.79 6.61
CA GLU A 193 -33.72 -31.22 6.85
C GLU A 193 -34.90 -31.47 7.81
N GLN A 194 -35.02 -30.67 8.87
CA GLN A 194 -36.18 -30.70 9.76
C GLN A 194 -37.49 -30.39 9.02
N LEU A 195 -37.48 -29.39 8.13
CA LEU A 195 -38.66 -29.02 7.35
C LEU A 195 -39.13 -30.16 6.44
N LYS A 196 -38.20 -30.81 5.72
CA LYS A 196 -38.52 -31.97 4.87
C LYS A 196 -39.16 -33.09 5.67
N GLY A 197 -38.59 -33.43 6.82
CA GLY A 197 -39.14 -34.46 7.70
C GLY A 197 -40.52 -34.13 8.29
N LYS A 198 -40.94 -32.86 8.32
CA LYS A 198 -42.32 -32.48 8.68
C LYS A 198 -43.28 -32.64 7.51
N VAL A 199 -42.86 -32.24 6.30
CA VAL A 199 -43.67 -32.35 5.08
C VAL A 199 -44.00 -33.81 4.80
N ASP A 200 -42.98 -34.69 4.82
CA ASP A 200 -43.16 -36.12 4.52
C ASP A 200 -44.13 -36.80 5.52
N LYS A 201 -44.10 -36.41 6.80
CA LYS A 201 -45.05 -36.92 7.81
C LYS A 201 -46.48 -36.44 7.62
N THR A 202 -46.68 -35.31 6.97
CA THR A 202 -48.02 -34.76 6.71
C THR A 202 -48.66 -35.40 5.47
N GLU A 203 -47.89 -36.11 4.64
CA GLU A 203 -48.38 -36.83 3.46
C GLU A 203 -48.66 -38.32 3.72
N GLU A 204 -48.16 -38.88 4.83
CA GLU A 204 -48.42 -40.27 5.25
C GLU A 204 -49.63 -40.42 6.20
N ASP A 205 -50.16 -39.31 6.74
CA ASP A 205 -51.35 -39.24 7.60
C ASP A 205 -52.60 -38.81 6.80
#